data_AF-A0A1V6VLJ6-F1
#
_entry.id   AF-A0A1V6VLJ6-F1
#
_cell.length_a   1.000
_cell.length_b   1.000
_cell.length_c   1.000
_cell.angle_alpha   90.00
_cell.angle_beta   90.00
_cell.angle_gamma   90.00
#
_symmetry.space_group_name_H-M   'P 1'
#
loop_
_entity.id
_entity.type
_entity.pdbx_description
1 polymer ?
#
loop_
_entity_poly.entity_id
_entity_poly.type
_entity_poly.pdbx_seq_one_letter_code
_entity_poly.pdbx_strand_id
1 'polypeptide(L)'
;TPVRLQQILLAQLQRKKVPWKQNILTALKAARQKLRDYYAKTEDMHGHLYAIGTALAPDTKLQFFSGSKWEDSWRGIYRQSIEDYFEPYKQNLAETQESAHDQSSIMINSEIDILLNGPSHQPSGQRDELKQYLES
;
A
#
# COMPACT_ATOMS: atom_id res chain seq x y z
N THR A 1 16.79 22.19 -2.13
CA THR A 1 16.50 20.95 -1.36
C THR A 1 17.77 20.43 -0.70
N PRO A 2 17.68 19.88 0.52
CA PRO A 2 18.83 19.48 1.36
C PRO A 2 19.77 18.45 0.69
N VAL A 3 19.25 17.64 -0.24
CA VAL A 3 19.99 16.64 -1.02
C VAL A 3 21.08 17.28 -1.90
N ARG A 4 20.82 18.47 -2.48
CA ARG A 4 21.78 19.19 -3.34
C ARG A 4 23.00 19.67 -2.57
N LEU A 5 22.80 20.13 -1.32
CA LEU A 5 23.88 20.59 -0.46
C LEU A 5 24.78 19.44 0.00
N GLN A 6 24.20 18.27 0.28
CA GLN A 6 24.96 17.06 0.63
C GLN A 6 25.87 16.59 -0.52
N GLN A 7 25.38 16.62 -1.76
CA GLN A 7 26.18 16.24 -2.93
C GLN A 7 27.37 17.18 -3.16
N ILE A 8 27.16 18.50 -2.99
CA ILE A 8 28.23 19.50 -3.14
C ILE A 8 29.30 19.31 -2.07
N LEU A 9 28.92 19.08 -0.82
CA LEU A 9 29.86 18.87 0.28
C LEU A 9 30.70 17.59 0.09
N LEU A 10 30.08 16.50 -0.37
CA LEU A 10 30.77 15.24 -0.70
C LEU A 10 31.82 15.44 -1.80
N ALA A 11 31.48 16.18 -2.87
CA ALA A 11 32.39 16.47 -3.97
C ALA A 11 33.58 17.36 -3.55
N GLN A 12 33.33 18.35 -2.67
CA GLN A 12 34.37 19.22 -2.13
C GLN A 12 35.33 18.49 -1.18
N LEU A 13 34.82 17.53 -0.40
CA LEU A 13 35.62 16.68 0.49
C LEU A 13 36.44 15.66 -0.30
N GLN A 14 35.92 15.10 -1.40
CA GLN A 14 36.64 14.15 -2.26
C GLN A 14 37.93 14.72 -2.86
N ARG A 15 37.98 16.03 -3.18
CA ARG A 15 39.18 16.68 -3.72
C ARG A 15 40.31 16.86 -2.70
N LYS A 16 40.06 16.67 -1.39
CA LYS A 16 41.04 16.94 -0.33
C LYS A 16 41.59 15.63 0.25
N LYS A 17 42.89 15.37 0.04
CA LYS A 17 43.60 14.15 0.48
C LYS A 17 44.10 14.18 1.94
N VAL A 18 43.67 15.14 2.75
CA VAL A 18 44.14 15.27 4.13
C VAL A 18 43.46 14.21 5.01
N PRO A 19 44.19 13.43 5.85
CA PRO A 19 43.65 12.26 6.54
C PRO A 19 42.34 12.47 7.30
N TRP A 20 42.22 13.58 8.04
CA TRP A 20 41.01 13.86 8.82
C TRP A 20 39.77 14.14 7.94
N LYS A 21 39.95 14.69 6.72
CA LYS A 21 38.84 14.91 5.77
C LYS A 21 38.40 13.62 5.12
N GLN A 22 39.33 12.70 4.87
CA GLN A 22 39.02 11.35 4.40
C GLN A 22 38.23 10.57 5.45
N ASN A 23 38.61 10.67 6.73
CA ASN A 23 37.87 10.04 7.82
C ASN A 23 36.42 10.56 7.92
N ILE A 24 36.22 11.88 7.82
CA ILE A 24 34.87 12.48 7.79
C ILE A 24 34.09 12.02 6.55
N LEU A 25 34.71 11.98 5.38
CA LEU A 25 34.07 11.50 4.15
C LEU A 25 33.63 10.04 4.28
N THR A 26 34.47 9.18 4.84
CA THR A 26 34.18 7.77 5.09
C THR A 26 33.05 7.60 6.11
N ALA A 27 33.08 8.35 7.20
CA ALA A 27 32.02 8.35 8.21
C ALA A 27 30.66 8.80 7.62
N LEU A 28 30.65 9.86 6.81
CA LEU A 28 29.44 10.34 6.13
C LEU A 28 28.89 9.31 5.13
N LYS A 29 29.76 8.63 4.37
CA LYS A 29 29.36 7.55 3.46
C LYS A 29 28.75 6.39 4.23
N ALA A 30 29.38 5.96 5.32
CA ALA A 30 28.88 4.87 6.17
C ALA A 30 27.53 5.23 6.82
N ALA A 31 27.38 6.46 7.34
CA ALA A 31 26.12 6.94 7.89
C ALA A 31 25.00 6.97 6.84
N ARG A 32 25.29 7.48 5.63
CA ARG A 32 24.34 7.47 4.52
C ARG A 32 23.93 6.04 4.12
N GLN A 33 24.88 5.12 4.06
CA GLN A 33 24.58 3.72 3.75
C GLN A 33 23.69 3.10 4.83
N LYS A 34 24.02 3.29 6.11
CA LYS A 34 23.21 2.78 7.22
C LYS A 34 21.79 3.33 7.23
N LEU A 35 21.61 4.63 6.95
CA LEU A 35 20.29 5.24 6.84
C LEU A 35 19.51 4.66 5.64
N ARG A 36 20.17 4.48 4.50
CA ARG A 36 19.58 3.83 3.33
C ARG A 36 19.12 2.41 3.68
N ASP A 37 19.96 1.62 4.33
CA ASP A 37 19.63 0.24 4.70
C ASP A 37 18.51 0.17 5.75
N TYR A 38 18.46 1.14 6.68
CA TYR A 38 17.42 1.22 7.69
C TYR A 38 16.06 1.56 7.07
N TYR A 39 16.00 2.57 6.19
CA TYR A 39 14.75 3.00 5.57
C TYR A 39 14.32 2.14 4.37
N ALA A 40 15.24 1.44 3.70
CA ALA A 40 14.90 0.45 2.68
C ALA A 40 14.04 -0.69 3.26
N LYS A 41 14.25 -1.07 4.52
CA LYS A 41 13.44 -2.08 5.21
C LYS A 41 12.01 -1.60 5.51
N THR A 42 11.81 -0.29 5.62
CA THR A 42 10.48 0.29 5.83
C THR A 42 9.73 0.58 4.53
N GLU A 43 10.43 0.67 3.39
CA GLU A 43 9.80 0.81 2.07
C GLU A 43 9.08 -0.47 1.62
N ASP A 44 9.61 -1.66 1.93
CA ASP A 44 9.17 -2.92 1.28
C ASP A 44 7.91 -3.55 1.90
N MET A 45 7.85 -3.75 3.23
CA MET A 45 6.71 -4.47 3.86
C MET A 45 5.65 -3.57 4.51
N HIS A 46 6.00 -2.33 4.86
CA HIS A 46 5.13 -1.45 5.64
C HIS A 46 4.90 -0.08 4.99
N GLY A 47 5.54 0.20 3.85
CA GLY A 47 5.42 1.48 3.15
C GLY A 47 4.00 1.80 2.71
N HIS A 48 3.18 0.77 2.47
CA HIS A 48 1.80 0.90 2.02
C HIS A 48 0.76 0.55 3.08
N LEU A 49 1.16 0.04 4.27
CA LEU A 49 0.20 -0.39 5.30
C LEU A 49 -0.66 0.78 5.79
N TYR A 50 -0.05 1.94 6.01
CA TYR A 50 -0.78 3.16 6.35
C TYR A 50 -1.77 3.56 5.25
N ALA A 51 -1.35 3.44 3.99
CA ALA A 51 -2.17 3.80 2.85
C ALA A 51 -3.36 2.85 2.68
N ILE A 52 -3.12 1.55 2.81
CA ILE A 52 -4.14 0.49 2.77
C ILE A 52 -5.15 0.71 3.91
N GLY A 53 -4.68 0.89 5.16
CA GLY A 53 -5.57 1.12 6.31
C GLY A 53 -6.42 2.38 6.16
N THR A 54 -5.85 3.44 5.59
CA THR A 54 -6.59 4.69 5.30
C THR A 54 -7.59 4.50 4.15
N ALA A 55 -7.25 3.72 3.13
CA ALA A 55 -8.13 3.45 2.01
C ALA A 55 -9.31 2.53 2.38
N LEU A 56 -9.14 1.66 3.39
CA LEU A 56 -10.21 0.85 3.98
C LEU A 56 -11.16 1.66 4.88
N ALA A 57 -10.82 2.91 5.22
CA ALA A 57 -11.72 3.77 5.96
C ALA A 57 -12.84 4.27 5.01
N PRO A 58 -14.12 4.00 5.31
CA PRO A 58 -15.24 4.29 4.42
C PRO A 58 -15.44 5.78 4.15
N ASP A 59 -15.02 6.64 5.08
CA ASP A 59 -15.24 8.08 5.01
C ASP A 59 -14.30 8.81 4.04
N THR A 60 -13.05 8.33 3.92
CA THR A 60 -11.99 9.06 3.19
C THR A 60 -11.40 8.28 2.03
N LYS A 61 -11.36 6.95 2.14
CA LYS A 61 -10.87 6.00 1.12
C LYS A 61 -9.62 6.50 0.37
N LEU A 62 -9.59 6.35 -0.96
CA LEU A 62 -8.54 6.86 -1.83
C LEU A 62 -8.61 8.38 -2.07
N GLN A 63 -9.72 9.05 -1.74
CA GLN A 63 -9.84 10.51 -1.90
C GLN A 63 -8.93 11.27 -0.94
N PHE A 64 -8.57 10.66 0.19
CA PHE A 64 -7.59 11.20 1.14
C PHE A 64 -6.24 11.54 0.46
N PHE A 65 -5.84 10.74 -0.51
CA PHE A 65 -4.57 10.90 -1.24
C PHE A 65 -4.67 11.88 -2.41
N SER A 66 -5.82 12.50 -2.64
CA SER A 66 -6.01 13.54 -3.67
C SER A 66 -5.68 14.96 -3.17
N GLY A 67 -5.34 15.12 -1.88
CA GLY A 67 -5.00 16.42 -1.31
C GLY A 67 -3.62 16.92 -1.75
N SER A 68 -3.37 18.24 -1.75
CA SER A 68 -2.12 18.86 -2.24
C SER A 68 -0.84 18.44 -1.51
N LYS A 69 -0.96 17.67 -0.42
CA LYS A 69 0.16 17.10 0.34
C LYS A 69 0.71 15.83 -0.29
N TRP A 70 -0.02 15.27 -1.26
CA TRP A 70 0.30 14.03 -1.94
C TRP A 70 0.60 14.34 -3.41
N GLU A 71 1.57 13.62 -3.96
CA GLU A 71 1.83 13.62 -5.40
C GLU A 71 0.78 12.76 -6.11
N ASP A 72 0.30 13.18 -7.28
CA ASP A 72 -0.76 12.50 -8.03
C ASP A 72 -0.43 11.02 -8.34
N SER A 73 0.87 10.69 -8.42
CA SER A 73 1.37 9.33 -8.63
C SER A 73 1.05 8.38 -7.46
N TRP A 74 1.01 8.87 -6.22
CA TRP A 74 0.81 8.03 -5.03
C TRP A 74 -0.56 7.38 -4.99
N ARG A 75 -1.60 8.07 -5.48
CA ARG A 75 -2.95 7.50 -5.55
C ARG A 75 -2.98 6.24 -6.42
N GLY A 76 -2.29 6.26 -7.55
CA GLY A 76 -2.17 5.09 -8.43
C GLY A 76 -1.39 3.95 -7.78
N ILE A 77 -0.25 4.27 -7.17
CA ILE A 77 0.60 3.30 -6.45
C ILE A 77 -0.19 2.62 -5.32
N TYR A 78 -0.92 3.40 -4.51
CA TYR A 78 -1.69 2.84 -3.40
C TYR A 78 -2.89 2.02 -3.87
N ARG A 79 -3.59 2.45 -4.93
CA ARG A 79 -4.65 1.63 -5.54
C ARG A 79 -4.11 0.26 -5.95
N GLN A 80 -2.99 0.23 -6.67
CA GLN A 80 -2.37 -1.01 -7.12
C GLN A 80 -1.96 -1.88 -5.94
N SER A 81 -1.33 -1.29 -4.92
CA SER A 81 -0.91 -2.05 -3.72
C SER A 81 -2.08 -2.70 -2.97
N ILE A 82 -3.26 -2.07 -2.95
CA ILE A 82 -4.47 -2.62 -2.33
C ILE A 82 -5.02 -3.77 -3.18
N GLU A 83 -5.07 -3.60 -4.51
CA GLU A 83 -5.51 -4.63 -5.44
C GLU A 83 -4.61 -5.88 -5.35
N ASP A 84 -3.29 -5.69 -5.30
CA ASP A 84 -2.31 -6.76 -5.14
C ASP A 84 -2.48 -7.49 -3.78
N TYR A 85 -2.71 -6.75 -2.69
CA TYR A 85 -2.89 -7.36 -1.36
C TYR A 85 -4.19 -8.17 -1.23
N PHE A 86 -5.23 -7.80 -1.98
CA PHE A 86 -6.52 -8.50 -1.99
C PHE A 86 -6.58 -9.67 -2.97
N GLU A 87 -5.60 -9.82 -3.88
CA GLU A 87 -5.53 -10.94 -4.82
C GLU A 87 -5.67 -12.33 -4.16
N PRO A 88 -4.94 -12.68 -3.08
CA PRO A 88 -5.11 -13.97 -2.41
C PRO A 88 -6.51 -14.14 -1.80
N TYR A 89 -7.15 -13.06 -1.37
CA TYR A 89 -8.53 -13.13 -0.87
C TYR A 89 -9.51 -13.48 -1.98
N LYS A 90 -9.35 -12.89 -3.18
CA LYS A 90 -10.18 -13.22 -4.35
C LYS A 90 -10.03 -14.68 -4.77
N GLN A 91 -8.81 -15.23 -4.71
CA GLN A 91 -8.54 -16.64 -5.03
C GLN A 91 -9.24 -17.58 -4.05
N ASN A 92 -9.08 -17.36 -2.73
CA ASN A 92 -9.75 -18.18 -1.70
C ASN A 92 -11.28 -18.09 -1.77
N LEU A 93 -11.83 -16.92 -2.14
CA LEU A 93 -13.27 -16.74 -2.29
C LEU A 93 -13.82 -17.55 -3.46
N ALA A 94 -13.10 -17.60 -4.59
CA ALA A 94 -13.49 -18.43 -5.74
C ALA A 94 -13.50 -19.93 -5.37
N GLU A 95 -12.46 -20.40 -4.67
CA GLU A 95 -12.38 -21.81 -4.21
C GLU A 95 -13.52 -22.17 -3.23
N THR A 96 -13.89 -21.24 -2.34
CA THR A 96 -14.98 -21.45 -1.38
C THR A 96 -16.35 -21.48 -2.07
N GLN A 97 -16.57 -20.64 -3.09
CA GLN A 97 -17.82 -20.62 -3.85
C GLN A 97 -18.01 -21.88 -4.71
N GLU A 98 -16.93 -22.41 -5.30
CA GLU A 98 -16.97 -23.69 -6.02
C GLU A 98 -17.36 -24.85 -5.09
N SER A 99 -16.85 -24.85 -3.85
CA SER A 99 -17.20 -25.88 -2.85
C SER A 99 -18.63 -25.75 -2.30
N ALA A 100 -19.17 -24.52 -2.20
CA ALA A 100 -20.54 -24.28 -1.76
C ALA A 100 -21.60 -24.69 -2.80
N HIS A 101 -21.26 -24.67 -4.10
CA HIS A 101 -22.18 -25.08 -5.15
C HIS A 101 -22.54 -26.58 -5.08
N ASP A 102 -21.63 -27.42 -4.60
CA ASP A 102 -21.86 -28.85 -4.40
C ASP A 102 -22.69 -29.18 -3.13
N GLN A 103 -22.86 -28.23 -2.20
CA GLN A 103 -23.58 -28.43 -0.93
C GLN A 103 -24.97 -27.77 -0.87
N SER A 104 -25.49 -27.27 -2.01
CA SER A 104 -26.73 -26.49 -2.15
C SER A 104 -28.05 -27.18 -1.74
N SER A 105 -28.04 -28.30 -0.99
CA SER A 105 -29.27 -29.02 -0.62
C SER A 105 -29.81 -28.76 0.80
N ILE A 106 -29.12 -28.04 1.69
CA ILE A 106 -29.66 -27.71 3.03
C ILE A 106 -29.29 -26.28 3.41
N MET A 107 -30.06 -25.32 2.89
CA MET A 107 -29.87 -23.90 3.16
C MET A 107 -30.59 -23.52 4.47
N ILE A 108 -29.84 -23.38 5.56
CA ILE A 108 -30.28 -22.58 6.72
C ILE A 108 -29.62 -21.22 6.54
N ASN A 109 -30.34 -20.27 5.93
CA ASN A 109 -29.87 -18.89 5.84
C ASN A 109 -29.72 -18.33 7.25
N SER A 110 -28.56 -17.76 7.54
CA SER A 110 -28.27 -17.21 8.86
C SER A 110 -29.07 -15.93 9.08
N GLU A 111 -29.48 -15.65 10.33
CA GLU A 111 -30.25 -14.45 10.72
C GLU A 111 -29.57 -13.13 10.31
N ILE A 112 -28.23 -13.17 10.18
CA ILE A 112 -27.39 -12.06 9.72
C ILE A 112 -27.62 -11.77 8.23
N ASP A 113 -27.80 -12.80 7.39
CA ASP A 113 -28.07 -12.63 5.95
C ASP A 113 -29.40 -11.93 5.70
N ILE A 114 -30.38 -12.14 6.59
CA ILE A 114 -31.71 -11.51 6.52
C ILE A 114 -31.62 -10.02 6.88
N LEU A 115 -30.77 -9.67 7.85
CA LEU A 115 -30.56 -8.28 8.27
C LEU A 115 -29.76 -7.46 7.25
N LEU A 116 -28.84 -8.10 6.52
CA LEU A 116 -28.03 -7.44 5.49
C LEU A 116 -28.79 -7.26 4.16
N ASN A 117 -29.73 -8.17 3.83
CA ASN A 117 -30.47 -8.18 2.55
C ASN A 117 -31.78 -7.36 2.58
N GLY A 118 -31.70 -6.08 3.00
CA GLY A 118 -32.75 -5.08 2.74
C GLY A 118 -33.10 -4.94 1.24
N PRO A 119 -34.19 -4.24 0.87
CA PRO A 119 -34.91 -4.45 -0.40
C PRO A 119 -34.01 -4.33 -1.64
N SER A 120 -33.68 -5.51 -2.18
CA SER A 120 -33.20 -5.79 -3.53
C SER A 120 -31.97 -5.00 -4.00
N HIS A 121 -30.79 -5.44 -3.57
CA HIS A 121 -29.65 -5.44 -4.49
C HIS A 121 -29.61 -6.80 -5.19
N GLN A 122 -29.97 -6.78 -6.48
CA GLN A 122 -29.78 -7.93 -7.37
C GLN A 122 -28.33 -8.44 -7.24
N PRO A 123 -28.10 -9.77 -7.31
CA PRO A 123 -26.75 -10.31 -7.39
C PRO A 123 -26.16 -9.81 -8.71
N SER A 124 -25.45 -8.68 -8.67
CA SER A 124 -24.77 -8.15 -9.83
C SER A 124 -23.67 -9.14 -10.15
N GLY A 125 -23.87 -9.93 -11.20
CA GLY A 125 -22.90 -10.90 -11.67
C GLY A 125 -21.51 -10.30 -11.69
N GLN A 126 -20.58 -10.99 -11.04
CA GLN A 126 -19.13 -10.82 -11.18
C GLN A 126 -18.63 -9.36 -11.18
N ARG A 127 -19.24 -8.45 -10.42
CA ARG A 127 -18.65 -7.12 -10.22
C ARG A 127 -17.61 -7.24 -9.13
N ASP A 128 -16.39 -6.81 -9.44
CA ASP A 128 -15.27 -6.79 -8.51
C ASP A 128 -15.58 -5.78 -7.38
N GLU A 129 -16.10 -6.30 -6.26
CA GLU A 129 -16.59 -5.51 -5.11
C GLU A 129 -15.55 -4.50 -4.63
N LEU A 130 -14.28 -4.91 -4.63
CA LEU A 130 -13.16 -4.05 -4.25
C LEU A 130 -13.04 -2.83 -5.16
N LYS A 131 -13.18 -3.02 -6.49
CA LYS A 131 -13.11 -1.90 -7.44
C LYS A 131 -14.27 -0.94 -7.24
N GLN A 132 -15.47 -1.48 -7.01
CA GLN A 132 -16.65 -0.65 -6.73
C GLN A 132 -16.49 0.16 -5.42
N TYR A 133 -15.93 -0.45 -4.38
CA TYR A 133 -15.70 0.21 -3.10
C TYR A 133 -14.70 1.38 -3.21
N LEU A 134 -13.61 1.17 -3.96
CA LEU A 134 -12.55 2.15 -4.17
C LEU A 134 -12.95 3.31 -5.09
N GLU A 135 -13.95 3.13 -5.94
CA GLU A 135 -14.45 4.14 -6.90
C GLU A 135 -15.63 4.97 -6.37
N SER A 136 -16.35 4.49 -5.35
CA SER A 136 -17.41 5.24 -4.66
C SER A 136 -16.84 6.29 -3.70
#